data_AF-A0A2V5R0E0-F1
#
_entry.id   AF-A0A2V5R0E0-F1
#
_cell.length_a   1.000
_cell.length_b   1.000
_cell.length_c   1.000
_cell.angle_alpha   90.00
_cell.angle_beta   90.00
_cell.angle_gamma   90.00
#
_symmetry.space_group_name_H-M   'P 1'
#
loop_
_entity.id
_entity.type
_entity.pdbx_description
1 polymer ?
#
loop_
_entity_poly.entity_id
_entity_poly.type
_entity_poly.pdbx_seq_one_letter_code
_entity_poly.pdbx_strand_id
1 'polypeptide(L)' 'MQADGYYAGPIDGILGSQTRRALAAFQADHGLAVTSAVDSLTLATLGLT' A
#
# COMPACT_ATOMS: atom_id res chain seq x y z
N MET A 1 3.23 3.42 -4.97
CA MET A 1 3.27 1.94 -4.88
C MET A 1 3.96 1.29 -6.08
N GLN A 2 3.35 1.25 -7.27
CA GLN A 2 4.00 0.68 -8.47
C GLN A 2 5.11 1.59 -9.00
N ALA A 3 4.84 2.90 -9.04
CA ALA A 3 5.84 3.90 -9.40
C ALA A 3 7.04 3.93 -8.43
N ASP A 4 6.81 3.55 -7.17
CA ASP A 4 7.83 3.52 -6.11
C ASP A 4 8.44 2.12 -5.92
N GLY A 5 8.06 1.14 -6.76
CA GLY A 5 8.62 -0.22 -6.73
C GLY A 5 8.10 -1.15 -5.63
N TYR A 6 7.18 -0.71 -4.78
CA TYR A 6 6.63 -1.52 -3.69
C TYR A 6 5.69 -2.65 -4.14
N TYR A 7 4.99 -2.47 -5.27
CA TYR A 7 4.03 -3.45 -5.79
C TYR A 7 4.31 -3.72 -7.27
N ALA A 8 4.44 -5.00 -7.63
CA ALA A 8 4.64 -5.47 -9.02
C ALA A 8 3.60 -6.53 -9.44
N GLY A 9 2.54 -6.71 -8.63
CA GLY A 9 1.44 -7.62 -8.93
C GLY A 9 0.40 -6.99 -9.87
N PRO A 10 -0.57 -7.77 -10.35
CA PRO A 10 -1.66 -7.26 -11.18
C PRO A 10 -2.48 -6.20 -10.45
N ILE A 11 -2.91 -5.15 -11.17
CA ILE A 11 -3.86 -4.14 -10.69
C ILE A 11 -5.28 -4.69 -10.90
N ASP A 12 -5.64 -5.73 -10.18
CA ASP A 12 -6.93 -6.41 -10.27
C ASP A 12 -7.95 -5.91 -9.21
N GLY A 13 -7.53 -4.97 -8.36
CA GLY A 13 -8.32 -4.49 -7.23
C GLY A 13 -8.38 -5.46 -6.04
N ILE A 14 -7.64 -6.58 -6.10
CA ILE A 14 -7.63 -7.61 -5.05
C ILE A 14 -6.49 -7.32 -4.06
N LEU A 15 -6.86 -7.24 -2.78
CA LEU A 15 -5.90 -7.21 -1.68
C LEU A 15 -5.35 -8.61 -1.40
N GLY A 16 -4.47 -9.07 -2.29
CA GLY A 16 -3.72 -10.32 -2.16
C GLY A 16 -2.55 -10.22 -1.17
N SER A 17 -1.83 -11.33 -0.97
CA SER A 17 -0.63 -11.38 -0.10
C SER A 17 0.47 -10.42 -0.57
N GLN A 18 0.63 -10.25 -1.88
CA GLN A 18 1.58 -9.30 -2.47
C GLN A 18 1.17 -7.85 -2.18
N THR A 19 -0.12 -7.53 -2.31
CA THR A 19 -0.67 -6.20 -2.03
C THR A 19 -0.49 -5.83 -0.56
N ARG A 20 -0.75 -6.77 0.36
CA ARG A 20 -0.52 -6.58 1.80
C ARG A 20 0.96 -6.33 2.13
N ARG A 21 1.88 -7.06 1.49
CA ARG A 21 3.33 -6.85 1.69
C ARG A 21 3.79 -5.48 1.18
N ALA A 22 3.31 -5.07 0.00
CA ALA A 22 3.61 -3.74 -0.55
C ALA A 22 3.08 -2.63 0.38
N LEU A 23 1.87 -2.81 0.91
CA LEU A 23 1.26 -1.87 1.83
C LEU A 23 2.01 -1.76 3.15
N ALA A 24 2.43 -2.90 3.70
CA ALA A 24 3.24 -2.92 4.92
C ALA A 24 4.59 -2.22 4.74
N ALA A 25 5.27 -2.47 3.61
CA ALA A 25 6.54 -1.83 3.29
C ALA A 25 6.38 -0.31 3.12
N PHE A 26 5.35 0.13 2.40
CA PHE A 26 5.03 1.54 2.25
C PHE A 26 4.68 2.21 3.59
N GLN A 27 3.82 1.57 4.39
CA GLN A 27 3.47 2.10 5.71
C GLN A 27 4.71 2.24 6.59
N ALA A 28 5.61 1.25 6.60
CA ALA A 28 6.86 1.33 7.34
C ALA A 28 7.79 2.46 6.84
N ASP A 29 7.94 2.61 5.52
CA ASP A 29 8.83 3.61 4.92
C ASP A 29 8.33 5.05 5.16
N HIS A 30 7.01 5.23 5.21
CA HIS A 30 6.36 6.51 5.48
C HIS A 30 6.08 6.76 6.98
N GLY A 31 6.58 5.91 7.89
CA GLY A 31 6.41 6.08 9.34
C GLY A 31 4.97 5.92 9.83
N LEU A 32 4.13 5.24 9.05
CA LEU A 32 2.73 4.94 9.36
C LEU A 32 2.61 3.67 10.21
N ALA A 33 1.49 3.53 10.91
CA ALA A 33 1.16 2.25 11.54
C ALA A 33 1.03 1.16 10.46
N VAL A 34 1.78 0.07 10.62
CA VAL A 34 1.76 -1.05 9.68
C VAL A 34 0.50 -1.88 9.92
N THR A 35 -0.59 -1.49 9.27
CA THR A 35 -1.89 -2.17 9.34
C THR A 35 -2.04 -3.24 8.27
N SER A 36 -1.24 -3.16 7.19
CA SER A 36 -1.42 -3.98 5.97
C SER A 36 -2.84 -3.91 5.41
N ALA A 37 -3.59 -2.88 5.76
CA ALA A 37 -4.93 -2.57 5.30
C ALA A 37 -4.95 -1.20 4.62
N VAL A 38 -5.81 -1.02 3.62
CA VAL A 38 -6.00 0.27 2.96
C VAL A 38 -6.90 1.12 3.86
N ASP A 39 -6.29 1.80 4.82
CA ASP A 39 -6.98 2.75 5.69
C ASP A 39 -7.03 4.16 5.07
N SER A 40 -7.82 5.05 5.67
CA SER A 40 -8.00 6.43 5.19
C SER A 40 -6.68 7.20 5.13
N LEU A 41 -5.75 6.90 6.02
CA LEU A 41 -4.43 7.52 6.05
C LEU A 41 -3.60 7.06 4.84
N THR A 42 -3.62 5.76 4.56
CA THR A 42 -2.98 5.15 3.39
C THR A 42 -3.56 5.70 2.08
N LEU A 43 -4.88 5.90 1.99
CA LEU A 43 -5.54 6.53 0.83
C LEU A 43 -5.14 7.99 0.65
N ALA A 44 -5.03 8.76 1.74
CA ALA A 44 -4.57 10.15 1.70
C ALA A 44 -3.11 10.25 1.24
N THR A 45 -2.22 9.36 1.72
CA THR A 45 -0.81 9.34 1.27
C THR A 45 -0.68 8.92 -0.20
N LEU A 46 -1.61 8.12 -0.72
CA LEU A 46 -1.69 7.78 -2.14
C LEU A 46 -2.33 8.88 -3.01
N GLY A 47 -2.87 9.94 -2.41
CA GLY A 47 -3.53 11.04 -3.13
C GLY A 47 -4.88 10.65 -3.74
N LEU A 48 -5.58 9.68 -3.16
CA LEU A 48 -6.87 9.16 -3.65
C LEU A 48 -8.09 9.73 -2.89
N THR A 49 -7.92 10.87 -2.22
CA THR A 49 -8.98 11.61 -1.51
C THR A 49 -9.50 12.78 -2.32
#